data_AF-A0A3E0PV64-F1
#
_entry.id   AF-A0A3E0PV64-F1
#
_cell.length_a   1.000
_cell.length_b   1.000
_cell.length_c   1.000
_cell.angle_alpha   90.00
_cell.angle_beta   90.00
_cell.angle_gamma   90.00
#
_symmetry.space_group_name_H-M   'P 1'
#
loop_
_entity.id
_entity.type
_entity.pdbx_description
1 polymer ?
#
loop_
_entity_poly.entity_id
_entity_poly.type
_entity_poly.pdbx_seq_one_letter_code
_entity_poly.pdbx_strand_id
1 'polypeptide(L)'
;MSGWLAKATGALRREEPEEPQPFNVTCACGLQHSGLRRRRAQRIVCRSCGTSLFVLPRDPYPVPLAPPPRKKRKSKSKTKQRRPARSPSADKPQSNREKSTKPAASVAAASAKVGEGAARIGAGLTSGATKAGKGFVSFWKPFRLVVLGIVIAVLGTVWWSTSMDRSAEAVRDLKVANEAGREALAGGDLPLAHSEFTRAVAALDLLKRTTDPLAREIRQLQRETAAMTGIVPISPLEIVAETDRAYDDKTADAETNALDARYRGRWMVLDGGIRRGAGSQAGRFVFDIPFLVGDSNRRTSVEVSLDVLHKLKIGDGPKSVILAGRIEACELSSDRRKWTLRLDSESAFLWSSPENYLALGFSFDDEETEQQVRDVLTRQTRLMGLEP
;
A
#
# COMPACT_ATOMS: atom_id res chain seq x y z
N MET A 1 24.23 -17.30 -33.19
CA MET A 1 22.75 -17.39 -33.25
C MET A 1 22.11 -16.02 -32.99
N SER A 2 22.36 -15.02 -33.84
CA SER A 2 21.97 -13.60 -33.59
C SER A 2 21.24 -12.93 -34.77
N GLY A 3 20.89 -13.68 -35.82
CA GLY A 3 20.29 -13.13 -37.04
C GLY A 3 18.78 -12.83 -36.98
N TRP A 4 18.05 -13.31 -35.96
CA TRP A 4 16.61 -13.07 -35.82
C TRP A 4 16.30 -11.63 -35.38
N LEU A 5 17.06 -11.09 -34.42
CA LEU A 5 16.83 -9.75 -33.89
C LEU A 5 17.08 -8.64 -34.93
N ALA A 6 18.04 -8.83 -35.83
CA ALA A 6 18.33 -7.88 -36.91
C ALA A 6 17.20 -7.79 -37.97
N LYS A 7 16.38 -8.85 -38.12
CA LYS A 7 15.21 -8.83 -39.01
C LYS A 7 14.00 -8.14 -38.39
N ALA A 8 13.87 -8.16 -37.06
CA ALA A 8 12.75 -7.51 -36.37
C ALA A 8 12.91 -5.97 -36.32
N THR A 9 14.13 -5.46 -36.18
CA THR A 9 14.39 -4.01 -36.19
C THR A 9 14.22 -3.38 -37.57
N GLY A 10 14.48 -4.12 -38.65
CA GLY A 10 14.23 -3.64 -40.02
C GLY A 10 12.75 -3.47 -40.37
N ALA A 11 11.85 -4.25 -39.75
CA ALA A 11 10.41 -4.14 -39.96
C ALA A 11 9.77 -2.93 -39.23
N LEU A 12 10.39 -2.48 -38.13
CA LEU A 12 9.94 -1.31 -37.36
C LEU A 12 10.47 0.03 -37.89
N ARG A 13 11.50 0.02 -38.74
CA ARG A 13 12.15 1.23 -39.29
C ARG A 13 11.74 1.56 -40.72
N ARG A 14 10.61 1.06 -41.20
CA ARG A 14 10.06 1.50 -42.47
C ARG A 14 9.42 2.86 -42.24
N GLU A 15 10.18 3.93 -42.52
CA GLU A 15 9.62 5.26 -42.74
C GLU A 15 8.76 5.17 -44.01
N GLU A 16 7.53 4.72 -43.83
CA GLU A 16 6.53 4.66 -44.86
C GLU A 16 6.17 6.12 -45.23
N PRO A 17 6.25 6.50 -46.52
CA PRO A 17 6.03 7.88 -46.95
C PRO A 17 4.69 8.38 -46.42
N GLU A 18 4.73 9.55 -45.79
CA GLU A 18 3.62 10.09 -45.02
C GLU A 18 2.39 10.37 -45.92
N GLU A 19 1.49 9.40 -46.04
CA GLU A 19 0.23 9.63 -46.75
C GLU A 19 -0.62 10.65 -45.98
N PRO A 20 -1.10 11.73 -46.62
CA PRO A 20 -1.94 12.73 -45.96
C PRO A 20 -3.28 12.11 -45.57
N GLN A 21 -3.63 12.13 -44.27
CA GLN A 21 -4.93 11.67 -43.76
C GLN A 21 -5.92 12.84 -43.69
N PRO A 22 -6.87 12.98 -44.63
CA PRO A 22 -7.88 14.01 -44.55
C PRO A 22 -8.91 13.72 -43.43
N PHE A 23 -9.54 14.77 -42.92
CA PHE A 23 -10.72 14.66 -42.05
C PHE A 23 -11.85 15.55 -42.56
N ASN A 24 -13.08 15.17 -42.24
CA ASN A 24 -14.27 16.01 -42.36
C ASN A 24 -15.07 15.92 -41.05
N VAL A 25 -15.23 17.05 -40.37
CA VAL A 25 -15.98 17.16 -39.11
C VAL A 25 -17.09 18.20 -39.28
N THR A 26 -18.29 17.86 -38.85
CA THR A 26 -19.45 18.77 -38.91
C THR A 26 -19.59 19.51 -37.59
N CYS A 27 -19.69 20.84 -37.64
CA CYS A 27 -19.94 21.67 -36.48
C CYS A 27 -21.40 21.56 -36.01
N ALA A 28 -21.69 21.93 -34.76
CA ALA A 28 -23.06 21.98 -34.22
C ALA A 28 -23.98 22.92 -35.03
N CYS A 29 -23.45 23.97 -35.65
CA CYS A 29 -24.22 24.86 -36.54
C CYS A 29 -24.45 24.29 -37.95
N GLY A 30 -24.00 23.07 -38.24
CA GLY A 30 -24.12 22.42 -39.55
C GLY A 30 -23.00 22.73 -40.55
N LEU A 31 -22.09 23.65 -40.24
CA LEU A 31 -20.94 23.95 -41.12
C LEU A 31 -19.94 22.79 -41.14
N GLN A 32 -19.54 22.34 -42.33
CA GLN A 32 -18.51 21.30 -42.49
C GLN A 32 -17.09 21.90 -42.48
N HIS A 33 -16.19 21.24 -41.75
CA HIS A 33 -14.77 21.57 -41.69
C HIS A 33 -13.94 20.41 -42.24
N SER A 34 -13.20 20.67 -43.30
CA SER A 34 -12.27 19.71 -43.91
C SER A 34 -10.82 20.16 -43.80
N GLY A 35 -9.90 19.22 -43.60
CA GLY A 35 -8.47 19.51 -43.53
C GLY A 35 -7.61 18.25 -43.46
N LEU A 36 -6.32 18.41 -43.19
CA LEU A 36 -5.37 17.31 -43.01
C LEU A 36 -5.03 17.12 -41.53
N ARG A 37 -5.08 15.88 -41.05
CA ARG A 37 -4.69 15.52 -39.69
C ARG A 37 -3.18 15.71 -39.50
N ARG A 38 -2.78 16.27 -38.36
CA ARG A 38 -1.38 16.41 -37.95
C ARG A 38 -0.98 15.33 -36.96
N ARG A 39 0.32 15.20 -36.70
CA ARG A 39 0.87 14.31 -35.64
C ARG A 39 0.37 14.67 -34.23
N ARG A 40 -0.05 15.91 -34.01
CA ARG A 40 -0.67 16.39 -32.76
C ARG A 40 -2.14 16.70 -32.98
N ALA A 41 -2.92 16.67 -31.91
CA ALA A 41 -4.32 17.07 -31.93
C ALA A 41 -4.47 18.52 -32.43
N GLN A 42 -5.55 18.80 -33.15
CA GLN A 42 -5.84 20.13 -33.67
C GLN A 42 -7.13 20.65 -33.06
N ARG A 43 -7.15 21.95 -32.72
CA ARG A 43 -8.36 22.66 -32.30
C ARG A 43 -8.74 23.65 -33.41
N ILE A 44 -9.95 23.53 -33.94
CA ILE A 44 -10.47 24.38 -35.01
C ILE A 44 -11.61 25.22 -34.46
N VAL A 45 -11.59 26.52 -34.68
CA VAL A 45 -12.68 27.42 -34.28
C VAL A 45 -13.62 27.59 -35.47
N CYS A 46 -14.89 27.26 -35.28
CA CYS A 46 -15.90 27.45 -36.31
C CYS A 46 -16.12 28.94 -36.58
N ARG A 47 -15.97 29.39 -37.82
CA ARG A 47 -16.16 30.80 -38.20
C ARG A 47 -17.61 31.27 -38.11
N SER A 48 -18.57 30.35 -38.14
CA SER A 48 -20.00 30.67 -38.13
C SER A 48 -20.56 30.83 -36.71
N CYS A 49 -20.23 29.92 -35.79
CA CYS A 49 -20.78 29.93 -34.43
C CYS A 49 -19.74 30.11 -33.30
N GLY A 50 -18.45 30.18 -33.63
CA GLY A 50 -17.38 30.32 -32.63
C GLY A 50 -17.07 29.05 -31.82
N THR A 51 -17.84 27.98 -31.96
CA THR A 51 -17.59 26.71 -31.26
C THR A 51 -16.25 26.11 -31.67
N SER A 52 -15.48 25.65 -30.67
CA SER A 52 -14.23 24.94 -30.92
C SER A 52 -14.46 23.45 -31.13
N LEU A 53 -13.97 22.93 -32.26
CA LEU A 53 -14.00 21.52 -32.63
C LEU A 53 -12.63 20.90 -32.37
N PHE A 54 -12.62 19.68 -31.84
CA PHE A 54 -11.42 18.91 -31.61
C PHE A 54 -11.24 17.87 -32.71
N VAL A 55 -10.08 17.89 -33.38
CA VAL A 55 -9.71 16.91 -34.40
C VAL A 55 -8.62 16.02 -33.84
N LEU A 56 -8.89 14.72 -33.84
CA LEU A 56 -7.96 13.70 -33.36
C LEU A 56 -6.63 13.75 -34.14
N PRO A 57 -5.50 13.43 -33.47
CA PRO A 57 -4.24 13.21 -34.15
C PRO A 57 -4.35 12.17 -35.26
N ARG A 58 -3.34 12.15 -36.13
CA ARG A 58 -3.09 11.07 -37.08
C ARG A 58 -3.00 9.73 -36.35
N ASP A 59 -3.56 8.67 -36.94
CA ASP A 59 -3.40 7.30 -36.42
C ASP A 59 -1.92 6.90 -36.49
N PRO A 60 -1.26 6.56 -35.36
CA PRO A 60 0.14 6.13 -35.36
C PRO A 60 0.33 4.70 -35.88
N TYR A 61 -0.74 3.93 -36.06
CA TYR A 61 -0.65 2.54 -36.50
C TYR A 61 -0.69 2.43 -38.05
N PRO A 62 0.13 1.56 -38.64
CA PRO A 62 0.07 1.30 -40.08
C PRO A 62 -1.26 0.66 -40.45
N VAL A 63 -1.77 0.98 -41.63
CA VAL A 63 -3.00 0.37 -42.15
C VAL A 63 -2.76 -1.15 -42.25
N PRO A 64 -3.62 -1.99 -41.64
CA PRO A 64 -3.43 -3.43 -41.69
C PRO A 64 -3.43 -3.90 -43.15
N LEU A 65 -2.34 -4.58 -43.54
CA LEU A 65 -2.23 -5.18 -44.86
C LEU A 65 -3.41 -6.13 -45.07
N ALA A 66 -4.16 -5.94 -46.16
CA ALA A 66 -5.27 -6.82 -46.50
C ALA A 66 -4.76 -8.27 -46.57
N PRO A 67 -5.45 -9.23 -45.93
CA PRO A 67 -5.01 -10.61 -45.94
C PRO A 67 -4.90 -11.11 -47.38
N PRO A 68 -3.83 -11.84 -47.73
CA PRO A 68 -3.63 -12.32 -49.09
C PRO A 68 -4.86 -13.16 -49.51
N PRO A 69 -5.31 -13.05 -50.77
CA PRO A 69 -6.49 -13.75 -51.23
C PRO A 69 -6.33 -15.23 -50.97
N ARG A 70 -7.20 -15.80 -50.12
CA ARG A 70 -7.21 -17.22 -49.80
C ARG A 70 -7.35 -17.99 -51.11
N LYS A 71 -6.28 -18.65 -51.55
CA LYS A 71 -6.33 -19.63 -52.64
C LYS A 71 -7.39 -20.66 -52.27
N LYS A 72 -8.50 -20.69 -53.00
CA LYS A 72 -9.60 -21.65 -52.82
C LYS A 72 -9.01 -23.05 -52.94
N ARG A 73 -8.72 -23.71 -51.80
CA ARG A 73 -8.40 -25.13 -51.77
C ARG A 73 -9.65 -25.85 -52.29
N LYS A 74 -9.56 -26.43 -53.49
CA LYS A 74 -10.57 -27.36 -54.01
C LYS A 74 -10.74 -28.48 -52.97
N SER A 75 -11.81 -28.43 -52.19
CA SER A 75 -12.15 -29.50 -51.27
C SER A 75 -12.59 -30.69 -52.09
N LYS A 76 -11.77 -31.75 -52.11
CA LYS A 76 -12.24 -33.06 -52.54
C LYS A 76 -13.21 -33.56 -51.48
N SER A 77 -14.50 -33.44 -51.79
CA SER A 77 -15.60 -34.11 -51.11
C SER A 77 -15.28 -35.61 -50.99
N LYS A 78 -14.93 -36.06 -49.78
CA LYS A 78 -14.99 -37.48 -49.41
C LYS A 78 -16.25 -37.67 -48.59
N THR A 79 -17.31 -38.09 -49.29
CA THR A 79 -18.54 -38.64 -48.73
C THR A 79 -18.20 -39.71 -47.70
N LYS A 80 -18.32 -39.38 -46.42
CA LYS A 80 -18.23 -40.35 -45.32
C LYS A 80 -19.64 -40.72 -44.90
N GLN A 81 -19.97 -41.95 -45.25
CA GLN A 81 -21.22 -42.67 -45.02
C GLN A 81 -21.57 -42.67 -43.52
N ARG A 82 -22.77 -42.18 -43.19
CA ARG A 82 -23.40 -42.28 -41.87
C ARG A 82 -23.70 -43.76 -41.58
N ARG A 83 -23.29 -44.25 -40.41
CA ARG A 83 -23.99 -45.38 -39.74
C ARG A 83 -24.68 -44.84 -38.48
N PRO A 84 -25.93 -45.28 -38.22
CA PRO A 84 -26.76 -44.75 -37.14
C PRO A 84 -26.50 -45.44 -35.79
N ALA A 85 -27.08 -44.81 -34.77
CA ALA A 85 -26.97 -45.01 -33.34
C ALA A 85 -27.33 -46.41 -32.81
N ARG A 86 -26.73 -46.75 -31.67
CA ARG A 86 -27.29 -47.68 -30.67
C ARG A 86 -27.24 -47.00 -29.30
N SER A 87 -28.43 -46.82 -28.73
CA SER A 87 -28.68 -46.36 -27.37
C SER A 87 -28.61 -47.54 -26.37
N PRO A 88 -29.07 -47.41 -25.10
CA PRO A 88 -28.23 -47.42 -23.91
C PRO A 88 -28.41 -48.70 -23.08
N SER A 89 -27.52 -48.97 -22.13
CA SER A 89 -27.83 -49.88 -21.03
C SER A 89 -27.13 -49.40 -19.77
N ALA A 90 -27.97 -49.06 -18.80
CA ALA A 90 -27.65 -49.02 -17.39
C ALA A 90 -27.40 -50.46 -16.91
N ASP A 91 -26.42 -50.66 -16.03
CA ASP A 91 -26.64 -51.28 -14.73
C ASP A 91 -25.39 -51.19 -13.84
N LYS A 92 -25.65 -51.03 -12.55
CA LYS A 92 -24.75 -50.95 -11.37
C LYS A 92 -24.07 -52.34 -11.11
N PRO A 93 -23.41 -52.65 -9.96
CA PRO A 93 -22.97 -51.88 -8.77
C PRO A 93 -21.52 -52.19 -8.29
N GLN A 94 -21.11 -51.47 -7.23
CA GLN A 94 -20.22 -51.84 -6.11
C GLN A 94 -19.25 -53.02 -6.25
N SER A 95 -17.98 -52.83 -5.85
CA SER A 95 -17.36 -53.57 -4.73
C SER A 95 -15.84 -53.32 -4.66
N ASN A 96 -15.31 -53.45 -3.45
CA ASN A 96 -13.92 -53.59 -3.00
C ASN A 96 -13.20 -52.28 -2.61
N ARG A 97 -13.02 -51.95 -1.32
CA ARG A 97 -12.46 -52.70 -0.16
C ARG A 97 -10.99 -53.00 -0.32
N GLU A 98 -10.16 -52.27 0.43
CA GLU A 98 -8.98 -52.71 1.23
C GLU A 98 -8.25 -51.44 1.71
N LYS A 99 -8.20 -51.06 2.99
CA LYS A 99 -7.80 -51.74 4.24
C LYS A 99 -6.30 -52.03 4.30
N SER A 100 -5.51 -51.08 4.83
CA SER A 100 -4.25 -51.29 5.57
C SER A 100 -3.61 -49.91 5.82
N THR A 101 -2.91 -49.53 6.89
CA THR A 101 -2.57 -50.08 8.22
C THR A 101 -1.79 -48.94 8.90
N LYS A 102 -2.14 -48.60 10.14
CA LYS A 102 -1.16 -48.12 11.15
C LYS A 102 -0.45 -49.37 11.71
N PRO A 103 0.82 -49.34 12.20
CA PRO A 103 1.19 -48.45 13.31
C PRO A 103 2.67 -48.01 13.46
N ALA A 104 2.83 -47.06 14.39
CA ALA A 104 3.86 -46.92 15.43
C ALA A 104 5.33 -46.52 15.14
N ALA A 105 5.79 -45.65 16.06
CA ALA A 105 7.15 -45.45 16.59
C ALA A 105 8.12 -44.65 15.70
N SER A 106 9.07 -43.84 16.20
CA SER A 106 9.40 -43.24 17.50
C SER A 106 10.77 -42.57 17.31
N VAL A 107 10.91 -41.26 17.50
CA VAL A 107 12.18 -40.61 17.93
C VAL A 107 11.74 -39.26 18.53
N ALA A 108 11.63 -39.11 19.86
CA ALA A 108 12.69 -38.64 20.78
C ALA A 108 13.34 -37.32 20.28
N ALA A 109 13.04 -36.18 20.92
CA ALA A 109 13.91 -35.48 21.90
C ALA A 109 15.11 -34.77 21.21
N ALA A 110 15.49 -33.51 21.44
CA ALA A 110 15.42 -32.54 22.54
C ALA A 110 15.55 -31.12 21.91
N SER A 111 15.28 -29.94 22.51
CA SER A 111 15.70 -29.35 23.79
C SER A 111 14.83 -28.10 24.04
N ALA A 112 14.10 -27.98 25.17
CA ALA A 112 14.49 -27.36 26.44
C ALA A 112 14.77 -25.83 26.33
N LYS A 113 13.81 -24.98 26.72
CA LYS A 113 13.61 -24.40 28.08
C LYS A 113 14.77 -23.50 28.54
N VAL A 114 14.57 -22.19 28.42
CA VAL A 114 15.27 -21.15 29.17
C VAL A 114 14.35 -20.74 30.32
N GLY A 115 14.71 -21.11 31.54
CA GLY A 115 13.96 -20.79 32.74
C GLY A 115 14.58 -21.47 33.95
N GLU A 116 15.01 -20.65 34.91
CA GLU A 116 15.38 -21.00 36.30
C GLU A 116 16.55 -21.96 36.50
N GLY A 117 17.73 -21.37 36.71
CA GLY A 117 18.91 -22.03 37.25
C GLY A 117 19.59 -21.17 38.31
N ALA A 118 19.01 -21.11 39.51
CA ALA A 118 19.70 -20.61 40.70
C ALA A 118 19.19 -21.31 41.97
N ALA A 119 19.31 -22.64 42.01
CA ALA A 119 19.18 -23.39 43.25
C ALA A 119 20.00 -24.68 43.19
N ARG A 120 20.86 -24.87 44.20
CA ARG A 120 21.51 -26.14 44.63
C ARG A 120 22.81 -26.54 43.92
N ILE A 121 23.89 -25.88 44.30
CA ILE A 121 25.16 -26.55 44.60
C ILE A 121 25.57 -26.07 46.01
N GLY A 122 25.75 -27.01 46.93
CA GLY A 122 26.19 -26.70 48.30
C GLY A 122 25.55 -27.57 49.39
N ALA A 123 25.46 -28.88 49.18
CA ALA A 123 25.27 -29.83 50.28
C ALA A 123 26.61 -30.55 50.49
N GLY A 124 27.34 -30.14 51.54
CA GLY A 124 28.55 -30.82 51.97
C GLY A 124 29.61 -29.86 52.49
N LEU A 125 29.46 -29.38 53.73
CA LEU A 125 30.51 -29.00 54.70
C LEU A 125 29.89 -28.11 55.80
N THR A 126 29.06 -28.69 56.67
CA THR A 126 28.71 -28.06 57.95
C THR A 126 28.69 -29.09 59.06
N SER A 127 29.87 -29.41 59.59
CA SER A 127 30.02 -30.00 60.91
C SER A 127 31.43 -29.71 61.41
N GLY A 128 31.57 -28.60 62.13
CA GLY A 128 32.83 -28.12 62.68
C GLY A 128 32.59 -26.87 63.50
N ALA A 129 32.10 -27.04 64.72
CA ALA A 129 31.90 -25.99 65.67
C ALA A 129 33.24 -25.35 66.08
N THR A 130 33.36 -24.03 65.91
CA THR A 130 34.04 -23.20 66.91
C THR A 130 33.21 -21.96 67.15
N LYS A 131 32.61 -21.92 68.34
CA LYS A 131 32.02 -20.74 68.96
C LYS A 131 33.07 -19.63 69.05
N ALA A 132 33.04 -18.67 68.15
CA ALA A 132 33.65 -17.35 68.35
C ALA A 132 33.01 -16.37 67.38
N GLY A 133 32.52 -15.22 67.87
CA GLY A 133 32.09 -14.11 67.00
C GLY A 133 30.61 -13.74 67.00
N LYS A 134 29.87 -13.95 68.09
CA LYS A 134 28.50 -13.41 68.24
C LYS A 134 28.44 -11.89 68.52
N GLY A 135 29.55 -11.18 68.35
CA GLY A 135 29.69 -9.74 68.63
C GLY A 135 29.89 -8.82 67.41
N PHE A 136 30.04 -9.35 66.19
CA PHE A 136 30.45 -8.51 65.04
C PHE A 136 29.32 -8.09 64.09
N VAL A 137 28.09 -8.61 64.27
CA VAL A 137 26.97 -8.38 63.33
C VAL A 137 26.15 -7.12 63.65
N SER A 138 26.30 -6.53 64.84
CA SER A 138 25.63 -5.26 65.19
C SER A 138 26.47 -4.01 64.90
N PHE A 139 27.79 -4.15 64.70
CA PHE A 139 28.70 -3.03 64.39
C PHE A 139 28.63 -2.58 62.92
N TRP A 140 28.01 -3.39 62.04
CA TRP A 140 27.97 -3.16 60.59
C TRP A 140 26.66 -2.57 60.04
N LYS A 141 25.68 -2.28 60.89
CA LYS A 141 24.44 -1.60 60.48
C LYS A 141 24.68 -0.24 59.79
N PRO A 142 25.59 0.64 60.26
CA PRO A 142 25.89 1.88 59.53
C PRO A 142 26.72 1.63 58.25
N PHE A 143 27.66 0.68 58.27
CA PHE A 143 28.52 0.39 57.11
C PHE A 143 27.75 -0.13 55.89
N ARG A 144 26.66 -0.86 56.09
CA ARG A 144 25.79 -1.32 54.98
C ARG A 144 25.11 -0.17 54.24
N LEU A 145 24.72 0.89 54.94
CA LEU A 145 24.13 2.07 54.30
C LEU A 145 25.16 2.83 53.47
N VAL A 146 26.41 2.90 53.94
CA VAL A 146 27.51 3.53 53.19
C VAL A 146 27.83 2.75 51.92
N VAL A 147 27.97 1.42 52.02
CA VAL A 147 28.23 0.56 50.84
C VAL A 147 27.07 0.63 49.84
N LEU A 148 25.82 0.61 50.32
CA LEU A 148 24.64 0.77 49.46
C LEU A 148 24.64 2.14 48.76
N GLY A 149 24.98 3.22 49.47
CA GLY A 149 25.12 4.56 48.90
C GLY A 149 26.17 4.63 47.80
N ILE A 150 27.33 4.00 48.01
CA ILE A 150 28.40 3.91 46.99
C ILE A 150 27.93 3.12 45.77
N VAL A 151 27.27 1.97 45.97
CA VAL A 151 26.75 1.15 44.86
C VAL A 151 25.72 1.94 44.05
N ILE A 152 24.79 2.65 44.71
CA ILE A 152 23.81 3.50 44.04
C ILE A 152 24.50 4.63 43.27
N ALA A 153 25.53 5.26 43.85
CA ALA A 153 26.29 6.31 43.18
C ALA A 153 27.02 5.78 41.93
N VAL A 154 27.67 4.61 42.01
CA VAL A 154 28.37 3.99 40.87
C VAL A 154 27.40 3.55 39.79
N LEU A 155 26.29 2.91 40.15
CA LEU A 155 25.26 2.54 39.17
C LEU A 155 24.63 3.79 38.53
N GLY A 156 24.42 4.83 39.32
CA GLY A 156 23.92 6.13 38.85
C GLY A 156 24.86 6.80 37.85
N THR A 157 26.17 6.81 38.11
CA THR A 157 27.15 7.42 37.19
C THR A 157 27.32 6.62 35.90
N VAL A 158 27.34 5.28 35.97
CA VAL A 158 27.39 4.42 34.77
C VAL A 158 26.12 4.59 33.92
N TRP A 159 24.95 4.60 34.55
CA TRP A 159 23.68 4.84 33.87
C TRP A 159 23.63 6.24 33.24
N TRP A 160 24.05 7.26 33.96
CA TRP A 160 24.12 8.63 33.45
C TRP A 160 25.08 8.76 32.28
N SER A 161 26.29 8.19 32.38
CA SER A 161 27.29 8.22 31.30
C SER A 161 26.77 7.55 30.04
N THR A 162 26.26 6.32 30.17
CA THR A 162 25.71 5.59 29.02
C THR A 162 24.47 6.26 28.42
N SER A 163 23.64 6.91 29.25
CA SER A 163 22.50 7.69 28.76
C SER A 163 22.93 8.95 28.00
N MET A 164 24.00 9.61 28.43
CA MET A 164 24.56 10.78 27.75
C MET A 164 25.19 10.39 26.41
N ASP A 165 25.96 9.31 26.38
CA ASP A 165 26.60 8.80 25.15
C ASP A 165 25.55 8.43 24.10
N ARG A 166 24.49 7.71 24.51
CA ARG A 166 23.36 7.36 23.63
C ARG A 166 22.64 8.59 23.07
N SER A 167 22.52 9.65 23.87
CA SER A 167 21.88 10.89 23.41
C SER A 167 22.76 11.62 22.39
N ALA A 168 24.07 11.68 22.63
CA ALA A 168 25.03 12.31 21.70
C ALA A 168 25.14 11.54 20.37
N GLU A 169 25.06 10.21 20.41
CA GLU A 169 24.97 9.37 19.22
C GLU A 169 23.64 9.58 18.48
N ALA A 170 22.51 9.57 19.18
CA ALA A 170 21.19 9.81 18.56
C ALA A 170 21.09 11.18 17.88
N VAL A 171 21.71 12.24 18.41
CA VAL A 171 21.76 13.55 17.73
C VAL A 171 22.53 13.48 16.41
N ARG A 172 23.66 12.78 16.39
CA ARG A 172 24.46 12.59 15.16
C ARG A 172 23.70 11.75 14.14
N ASP A 173 23.13 10.63 14.58
CA ASP A 173 22.31 9.75 13.74
C ASP A 173 21.12 10.47 13.15
N LEU A 174 20.40 11.27 13.93
CA LEU A 174 19.28 12.08 13.44
C LEU A 174 19.70 12.99 12.29
N LYS A 175 20.83 13.70 12.44
CA LYS A 175 21.29 14.63 11.42
C LYS A 175 21.69 13.89 10.15
N VAL A 176 22.52 12.86 10.28
CA VAL A 176 23.04 12.07 9.15
C VAL A 176 21.91 11.37 8.40
N ALA A 177 21.00 10.70 9.12
CA ALA A 177 19.89 9.97 8.52
C ALA A 177 18.86 10.91 7.86
N ASN A 178 18.58 12.08 8.46
CA ASN A 178 17.68 13.05 7.83
C ASN A 178 18.28 13.64 6.54
N GLU A 179 19.57 13.95 6.53
CA GLU A 179 20.26 14.46 5.33
C GLU A 179 20.31 13.39 4.23
N ALA A 180 20.72 12.16 4.56
CA ALA A 180 20.74 11.04 3.64
C ALA A 180 19.34 10.70 3.10
N GLY A 181 18.30 10.74 3.95
CA GLY A 181 16.92 10.51 3.54
C GLY A 181 16.41 11.56 2.55
N ARG A 182 16.76 12.84 2.75
CA ARG A 182 16.42 13.92 1.81
C ARG A 182 17.17 13.81 0.49
N GLU A 183 18.44 13.47 0.53
CA GLU A 183 19.24 13.24 -0.67
C GLU A 183 18.69 12.07 -1.49
N ALA A 184 18.39 10.94 -0.84
CA ALA A 184 17.77 9.78 -1.48
C ALA A 184 16.39 10.11 -2.07
N LEU A 185 15.57 10.88 -1.34
CA LEU A 185 14.26 11.34 -1.82
C LEU A 185 14.39 12.23 -3.06
N ALA A 186 15.33 13.18 -3.06
CA ALA A 186 15.62 14.04 -4.21
C ALA A 186 16.18 13.24 -5.41
N GLY A 187 16.93 12.17 -5.14
CA GLY A 187 17.43 11.23 -6.15
C GLY A 187 16.39 10.24 -6.67
N GLY A 188 15.18 10.19 -6.08
CA GLY A 188 14.12 9.25 -6.44
C GLY A 188 14.30 7.82 -5.89
N ASP A 189 15.27 7.59 -5.00
CA ASP A 189 15.46 6.29 -4.33
C ASP A 189 14.54 6.19 -3.11
N LEU A 190 13.26 5.90 -3.37
CA LEU A 190 12.22 5.83 -2.35
C LEU A 190 12.48 4.76 -1.26
N PRO A 191 12.96 3.53 -1.59
CA PRO A 191 13.31 2.56 -0.56
C PRO A 191 14.42 3.04 0.38
N LEU A 192 15.48 3.65 -0.17
CA LEU A 192 16.56 4.20 0.65
C LEU A 192 16.06 5.37 1.51
N ALA A 193 15.32 6.30 0.92
CA ALA A 193 14.73 7.43 1.63
C ALA A 193 13.86 6.97 2.81
N HIS A 194 12.98 5.99 2.59
CA HIS A 194 12.15 5.42 3.65
C HIS A 194 12.98 4.80 4.79
N SER A 195 14.03 4.06 4.45
CA SER A 195 14.91 3.43 5.45
C SER A 195 15.64 4.46 6.32
N GLU A 196 16.17 5.53 5.71
CA GLU A 196 16.87 6.60 6.42
C GLU A 196 15.92 7.45 7.26
N PHE A 197 14.72 7.79 6.76
CA PHE A 197 13.72 8.47 7.59
C PHE A 197 13.23 7.60 8.75
N THR A 198 13.15 6.27 8.58
CA THR A 198 12.84 5.35 9.68
C THR A 198 13.93 5.39 10.76
N ARG A 199 15.21 5.43 10.37
CA ARG A 199 16.33 5.62 11.29
C ARG A 199 16.28 6.98 11.98
N ALA A 200 15.94 8.05 11.26
CA ALA A 200 15.78 9.39 11.83
C ALA A 200 14.64 9.46 12.86
N VAL A 201 13.50 8.82 12.60
CA VAL A 201 12.39 8.71 13.58
C VAL A 201 12.82 7.93 14.82
N ALA A 202 13.55 6.81 14.67
CA ALA A 202 14.08 6.07 15.81
C ALA A 202 15.03 6.93 16.68
N ALA A 203 15.86 7.76 16.05
CA ALA A 203 16.71 8.71 16.77
C ALA A 203 15.90 9.79 17.50
N LEU A 204 14.82 10.31 16.89
CA LEU A 204 13.89 11.25 17.56
C LEU A 204 13.21 10.63 18.79
N ASP A 205 12.81 9.36 18.70
CA ASP A 205 12.16 8.65 19.81
C ASP A 205 13.13 8.43 20.97
N LEU A 206 14.41 8.12 20.69
CA LEU A 206 15.47 8.06 21.71
C LEU A 206 15.70 9.42 22.39
N LEU A 207 15.65 10.49 21.61
CA LEU A 207 15.75 11.87 22.11
C LEU A 207 14.47 12.36 22.80
N LYS A 208 13.39 11.56 22.79
CA LYS A 208 12.05 11.91 23.30
C LYS A 208 11.48 13.20 22.69
N ARG A 209 11.87 13.49 21.44
CA ARG A 209 11.44 14.65 20.67
C ARG A 209 10.18 14.32 19.90
N THR A 210 9.02 14.58 20.51
CA THR A 210 7.72 14.19 19.93
C THR A 210 6.93 15.35 19.32
N THR A 211 7.14 16.59 19.79
CA THR A 211 6.28 17.74 19.49
C THR A 211 6.94 18.83 18.66
N ASP A 212 8.26 18.81 18.49
CA ASP A 212 8.97 19.83 17.75
C ASP A 212 8.61 19.81 16.25
N PRO A 213 8.62 20.97 15.57
CA PRO A 213 8.28 21.05 14.14
C PRO A 213 9.09 20.10 13.26
N LEU A 214 10.41 20.02 13.50
CA LEU A 214 11.31 19.13 12.77
C LEU A 214 10.94 17.65 12.96
N ALA A 215 10.65 17.21 14.19
CA ALA A 215 10.21 15.85 14.44
C ALA A 215 8.91 15.50 13.71
N ARG A 216 7.95 16.44 13.66
CA ARG A 216 6.69 16.25 12.94
C ARG A 216 6.93 16.16 11.43
N GLU A 217 7.79 17.01 10.88
CA GLU A 217 8.19 16.97 9.47
C GLU A 217 8.87 15.64 9.10
N ILE A 218 9.88 15.20 9.86
CA ILE A 218 10.59 13.93 9.60
C ILE A 218 9.64 12.74 9.69
N ARG A 219 8.74 12.71 10.68
CA ARG A 219 7.71 11.66 10.79
C ARG A 219 6.73 11.68 9.62
N GLN A 220 6.38 12.86 9.12
CA GLN A 220 5.53 12.99 7.95
C GLN A 220 6.23 12.44 6.70
N LEU A 221 7.51 12.80 6.47
CA LEU A 221 8.31 12.26 5.38
C LEU A 221 8.48 10.74 5.47
N GLN A 222 8.67 10.21 6.68
CA GLN A 222 8.73 8.77 6.92
C GLN A 222 7.42 8.07 6.51
N ARG A 223 6.27 8.64 6.84
CA ARG A 223 4.95 8.09 6.48
C ARG A 223 4.67 8.19 4.98
N GLU A 224 4.99 9.32 4.36
CA GLU A 224 4.84 9.52 2.92
C GLU A 224 5.70 8.53 2.14
N THR A 225 6.98 8.42 2.46
CA THR A 225 7.88 7.44 1.81
C THR A 225 7.47 5.98 2.08
N ALA A 226 6.93 5.67 3.26
CA ALA A 226 6.35 4.35 3.55
C ALA A 226 5.15 4.05 2.63
N ALA A 227 4.26 5.03 2.44
CA ALA A 227 3.11 4.90 1.57
C ALA A 227 3.54 4.76 0.09
N MET A 228 4.51 5.54 -0.36
CA MET A 228 5.02 5.49 -1.75
C MET A 228 5.66 4.13 -2.06
N THR A 229 6.42 3.56 -1.12
CA THR A 229 7.10 2.27 -1.31
C THR A 229 6.17 1.06 -1.19
N GLY A 230 5.06 1.19 -0.46
CA GLY A 230 4.16 0.08 -0.14
C GLY A 230 2.77 0.17 -0.78
N ILE A 231 2.55 1.07 -1.75
CA ILE A 231 1.24 1.29 -2.38
C ILE A 231 0.75 0.04 -3.11
N VAL A 232 -0.55 -0.26 -2.96
CA VAL A 232 -1.21 -1.31 -3.74
C VAL A 232 -1.33 -0.85 -5.19
N PRO A 233 -0.98 -1.68 -6.19
CA PRO A 233 -0.99 -1.30 -7.61
C PRO A 233 -2.39 -1.30 -8.24
N ILE A 234 -3.45 -1.56 -7.46
CA ILE A 234 -4.83 -1.66 -7.94
C ILE A 234 -5.73 -0.69 -7.19
N SER A 235 -6.82 -0.28 -7.84
CA SER A 235 -7.77 0.68 -7.29
C SER A 235 -8.58 0.09 -6.12
N PRO A 236 -9.12 0.94 -5.21
CA PRO A 236 -10.02 0.46 -4.16
C PRO A 236 -11.24 -0.28 -4.72
N LEU A 237 -11.73 0.12 -5.90
CA LEU A 237 -12.84 -0.54 -6.59
C LEU A 237 -12.47 -1.97 -7.00
N GLU A 238 -11.26 -2.17 -7.50
CA GLU A 238 -10.77 -3.48 -7.92
C GLU A 238 -10.55 -4.42 -6.73
N ILE A 239 -10.02 -3.90 -5.62
CA ILE A 239 -9.89 -4.66 -4.36
C ILE A 239 -11.27 -5.18 -3.92
N VAL A 240 -12.27 -4.32 -3.93
CA VAL A 240 -13.64 -4.69 -3.53
C VAL A 240 -14.27 -5.64 -4.55
N ALA A 241 -14.03 -5.45 -5.85
CA ALA A 241 -14.53 -6.35 -6.89
C ALA A 241 -13.92 -7.76 -6.82
N GLU A 242 -12.63 -7.88 -6.49
CA GLU A 242 -12.02 -9.20 -6.23
C GLU A 242 -12.63 -9.85 -4.98
N THR A 243 -12.80 -9.08 -3.90
CA THR A 243 -13.39 -9.56 -2.65
C THR A 243 -14.84 -10.02 -2.85
N ASP A 244 -15.62 -9.27 -3.62
CA ASP A 244 -17.01 -9.58 -3.93
C ASP A 244 -17.16 -10.87 -4.75
N ARG A 245 -16.29 -11.10 -5.75
CA ARG A 245 -16.27 -12.36 -6.51
C ARG A 245 -15.92 -13.55 -5.63
N ALA A 246 -14.90 -13.42 -4.78
CA ALA A 246 -14.50 -14.47 -3.85
C ALA A 246 -15.61 -14.81 -2.83
N TYR A 247 -16.41 -13.81 -2.45
CA TYR A 247 -17.58 -13.99 -1.60
C TYR A 247 -18.70 -14.77 -2.31
N ASP A 248 -19.09 -14.35 -3.51
CA ASP A 248 -20.21 -14.95 -4.25
C ASP A 248 -19.92 -16.41 -4.67
N ASP A 249 -18.65 -16.76 -4.86
CA ASP A 249 -18.19 -18.14 -5.13
C ASP A 249 -18.32 -19.09 -3.91
N LYS A 250 -18.86 -18.62 -2.77
CA LYS A 250 -19.17 -19.40 -1.54
C LYS A 250 -17.98 -20.20 -0.99
N THR A 251 -16.75 -19.76 -1.26
CA THR A 251 -15.61 -20.15 -0.44
C THR A 251 -15.79 -19.47 0.92
N ALA A 252 -16.62 -20.06 1.79
CA ALA A 252 -17.17 -19.41 2.99
C ALA A 252 -16.13 -19.11 4.09
N ASP A 253 -14.94 -19.72 4.02
CA ASP A 253 -13.77 -19.35 4.83
C ASP A 253 -12.91 -18.26 4.14
N ALA A 254 -13.31 -17.76 2.97
CA ALA A 254 -12.51 -16.86 2.13
C ALA A 254 -12.80 -15.37 2.27
N GLU A 255 -13.92 -14.97 2.92
CA GLU A 255 -14.20 -13.56 3.26
C GLU A 255 -13.01 -12.92 3.97
N THR A 256 -12.44 -13.64 4.94
CA THR A 256 -11.29 -13.18 5.72
C THR A 256 -9.98 -13.48 4.97
N ASN A 257 -9.86 -14.64 4.31
CA ASN A 257 -8.57 -15.10 3.79
C ASN A 257 -8.10 -14.44 2.49
N ALA A 258 -8.99 -14.09 1.56
CA ALA A 258 -8.55 -13.56 0.26
C ALA A 258 -8.00 -12.13 0.36
N LEU A 259 -8.69 -11.27 1.12
CA LEU A 259 -8.25 -9.91 1.38
C LEU A 259 -7.06 -9.87 2.36
N ASP A 260 -7.13 -10.63 3.45
CA ASP A 260 -6.07 -10.62 4.46
C ASP A 260 -4.74 -11.14 3.91
N ALA A 261 -4.76 -12.12 3.01
CA ALA A 261 -3.54 -12.65 2.41
C ALA A 261 -2.88 -11.67 1.42
N ARG A 262 -3.68 -10.83 0.74
CA ARG A 262 -3.19 -10.07 -0.42
C ARG A 262 -3.04 -8.57 -0.19
N TYR A 263 -3.97 -7.96 0.56
CA TYR A 263 -4.08 -6.51 0.67
C TYR A 263 -3.94 -5.98 2.09
N ARG A 264 -4.21 -6.77 3.13
CA ARG A 264 -4.05 -6.29 4.52
C ARG A 264 -2.62 -5.81 4.76
N GLY A 265 -2.51 -4.65 5.41
CA GLY A 265 -1.24 -4.01 5.73
C GLY A 265 -0.56 -3.30 4.56
N ARG A 266 -1.09 -3.42 3.33
CA ARG A 266 -0.59 -2.66 2.18
C ARG A 266 -1.14 -1.23 2.20
N TRP A 267 -0.40 -0.31 1.60
CA TRP A 267 -0.76 1.10 1.57
C TRP A 267 -1.71 1.43 0.44
N MET A 268 -2.58 2.39 0.69
CA MET A 268 -3.45 2.98 -0.32
C MET A 268 -3.46 4.49 -0.14
N VAL A 269 -3.46 5.21 -1.26
CA VAL A 269 -3.58 6.67 -1.31
C VAL A 269 -4.95 7.00 -1.92
N LEU A 270 -5.66 7.92 -1.30
CA LEU A 270 -6.98 8.37 -1.71
C LEU A 270 -6.95 9.89 -1.91
N ASP A 271 -7.36 10.31 -3.09
CA ASP A 271 -7.68 11.71 -3.41
C ASP A 271 -9.18 11.80 -3.66
N GLY A 272 -9.87 12.62 -2.88
CA GLY A 272 -11.30 12.81 -3.08
C GLY A 272 -12.03 13.49 -1.93
N GLY A 273 -13.35 13.53 -2.08
CA GLY A 273 -14.24 14.14 -1.11
C GLY A 273 -14.54 13.24 0.08
N ILE A 274 -14.23 13.70 1.28
CA ILE A 274 -14.55 13.02 2.53
C ILE A 274 -15.79 13.62 3.19
N ARG A 275 -16.62 12.78 3.82
CA ARG A 275 -17.79 13.16 4.63
C ARG A 275 -17.72 12.54 6.02
N ARG A 276 -18.46 13.10 6.97
CA ARG A 276 -18.63 12.46 8.29
C ARG A 276 -19.48 11.20 8.14
N GLY A 277 -19.06 10.10 8.72
CA GLY A 277 -19.82 8.86 8.72
C GLY A 277 -21.12 9.01 9.51
N ALA A 278 -22.22 8.48 8.98
CA ALA A 278 -23.49 8.39 9.70
C ALA A 278 -23.46 7.14 10.60
N GLY A 279 -23.34 7.32 11.92
CA GLY A 279 -23.33 6.20 12.87
C GLY A 279 -22.91 6.60 14.29
N SER A 280 -23.13 5.69 15.27
CA SER A 280 -22.88 5.91 16.70
C SER A 280 -21.39 6.01 17.08
N GLN A 281 -20.47 5.75 16.13
CA GLN A 281 -19.04 5.95 16.34
C GLN A 281 -18.64 7.35 15.87
N ALA A 282 -18.78 8.31 16.78
CA ALA A 282 -18.25 9.65 16.60
C ALA A 282 -16.74 9.58 16.24
N GLY A 283 -16.37 10.15 15.10
CA GLY A 283 -14.97 10.23 14.64
C GLY A 283 -14.60 9.40 13.42
N ARG A 284 -15.54 8.64 12.85
CA ARG A 284 -15.32 7.99 11.56
C ARG A 284 -15.66 8.92 10.39
N PHE A 285 -14.79 8.92 9.39
CA PHE A 285 -14.96 9.65 8.14
C PHE A 285 -15.01 8.66 6.96
N VAL A 286 -15.78 9.02 5.93
CA VAL A 286 -16.10 8.14 4.82
C VAL A 286 -15.80 8.82 3.49
N PHE A 287 -15.08 8.09 2.63
CA PHE A 287 -14.98 8.34 1.20
C PHE A 287 -16.03 7.49 0.49
N ASP A 288 -17.00 8.14 -0.12
CA ASP A 288 -17.94 7.43 -0.97
C ASP A 288 -17.32 7.22 -2.35
N ILE A 289 -17.24 5.96 -2.75
CA ILE A 289 -16.82 5.56 -4.09
C ILE A 289 -18.11 5.43 -4.91
N PRO A 290 -18.32 6.26 -5.95
CA PRO A 290 -19.59 6.34 -6.68
C PRO A 290 -19.78 5.18 -7.67
N PHE A 291 -19.27 4.00 -7.35
CA PHE A 291 -19.32 2.81 -8.18
C PHE A 291 -19.99 1.65 -7.44
N LEU A 292 -20.76 0.87 -8.20
CA LEU A 292 -21.40 -0.34 -7.75
C LEU A 292 -20.53 -1.54 -8.13
N VAL A 293 -20.48 -2.53 -7.25
CA VAL A 293 -19.66 -3.73 -7.43
C VAL A 293 -20.55 -4.97 -7.50
N GLY A 294 -20.17 -5.86 -8.41
CA GLY A 294 -20.78 -7.18 -8.58
C GLY A 294 -22.16 -7.17 -9.20
N ASP A 295 -22.70 -8.37 -9.43
CA ASP A 295 -24.05 -8.57 -9.96
C ASP A 295 -25.12 -8.09 -8.96
N SER A 296 -24.76 -8.05 -7.67
CA SER A 296 -25.61 -7.54 -6.60
C SER A 296 -25.66 -6.00 -6.52
N ASN A 297 -24.94 -5.27 -7.37
CA ASN A 297 -24.90 -3.80 -7.39
C ASN A 297 -24.63 -3.19 -6.01
N ARG A 298 -23.65 -3.73 -5.28
CA ARG A 298 -23.34 -3.30 -3.90
C ARG A 298 -22.58 -1.97 -3.92
N ARG A 299 -22.92 -1.07 -3.02
CA ARG A 299 -22.22 0.22 -2.85
C ARG A 299 -20.85 0.01 -2.22
N THR A 300 -19.91 0.91 -2.50
CA THR A 300 -18.57 0.84 -1.93
C THR A 300 -18.22 2.13 -1.20
N SER A 301 -17.60 2.02 -0.02
CA SER A 301 -16.99 3.17 0.65
C SER A 301 -15.67 2.80 1.30
N VAL A 302 -14.79 3.79 1.46
CA VAL A 302 -13.61 3.67 2.31
C VAL A 302 -13.84 4.44 3.60
N GLU A 303 -13.53 3.81 4.72
CA GLU A 303 -13.67 4.36 6.06
C GLU A 303 -12.30 4.60 6.68
N VAL A 304 -12.14 5.75 7.31
CA VAL A 304 -10.91 6.16 7.99
C VAL A 304 -11.26 6.85 9.31
N SER A 305 -10.47 6.57 10.35
CA SER A 305 -10.52 7.27 11.64
C SER A 305 -9.20 8.00 11.83
N LEU A 306 -9.25 9.33 11.86
CA LEU A 306 -8.05 10.16 11.97
C LEU A 306 -8.35 11.48 12.70
N ASP A 307 -7.70 11.69 13.83
CA ASP A 307 -7.98 12.82 14.73
C ASP A 307 -7.83 14.20 14.07
N VAL A 308 -6.85 14.35 13.17
CA VAL A 308 -6.64 15.64 12.48
C VAL A 308 -7.84 16.02 11.59
N LEU A 309 -8.64 15.05 11.13
CA LEU A 309 -9.85 15.32 10.35
C LEU A 309 -10.93 16.01 11.19
N HIS A 310 -10.93 15.88 12.51
CA HIS A 310 -11.85 16.62 13.37
C HIS A 310 -11.62 18.14 13.32
N LYS A 311 -10.38 18.56 13.00
CA LYS A 311 -10.03 19.97 12.79
C LYS A 311 -10.56 20.51 11.46
N LEU A 312 -10.90 19.63 10.51
CA LEU A 312 -11.58 20.05 9.30
C LEU A 312 -13.02 20.42 9.63
N LYS A 313 -13.36 21.68 9.41
CA LYS A 313 -14.75 22.12 9.28
C LYS A 313 -15.33 21.47 8.01
N ILE A 314 -15.87 20.26 8.16
CA ILE A 314 -16.66 19.56 7.14
C ILE A 314 -18.10 20.00 7.37
N GLY A 315 -18.64 20.80 6.45
CA GLY A 315 -20.05 21.18 6.46
C GLY A 315 -20.93 20.08 5.86
N ASP A 316 -22.04 20.45 5.25
CA ASP A 316 -22.98 19.49 4.63
C ASP A 316 -22.44 18.87 3.33
N GLY A 317 -21.41 19.48 2.72
CA GLY A 317 -20.77 19.01 1.48
C GLY A 317 -19.50 18.18 1.70
N PRO A 318 -19.12 17.32 0.73
CA PRO A 318 -17.84 16.61 0.77
C PRO A 318 -16.68 17.60 0.73
N LYS A 319 -15.63 17.31 1.48
CA LYS A 319 -14.41 18.13 1.51
C LYS A 319 -13.25 17.37 0.87
N SER A 320 -12.62 17.97 -0.14
CA SER A 320 -11.45 17.34 -0.78
C SER A 320 -10.30 17.23 0.22
N VAL A 321 -9.77 16.01 0.35
CA VAL A 321 -8.55 15.70 1.09
C VAL A 321 -7.77 14.63 0.35
N ILE A 322 -6.45 14.66 0.52
CA ILE A 322 -5.54 13.61 0.06
C ILE A 322 -5.02 12.90 1.30
N LEU A 323 -5.28 11.60 1.41
CA LEU A 323 -4.84 10.81 2.55
C LEU A 323 -4.21 9.50 2.10
N ALA A 324 -3.43 8.91 3.00
CA ALA A 324 -2.93 7.56 2.84
C ALA A 324 -3.13 6.77 4.12
N GLY A 325 -3.23 5.46 4.00
CA GLY A 325 -3.33 4.54 5.13
C GLY A 325 -3.17 3.10 4.68
N ARG A 326 -2.84 2.22 5.63
CA ARG A 326 -2.81 0.78 5.38
C ARG A 326 -4.21 0.20 5.40
N ILE A 327 -4.46 -0.76 4.54
CA ILE A 327 -5.73 -1.49 4.52
C ILE A 327 -5.79 -2.41 5.75
N GLU A 328 -6.81 -2.23 6.58
CA GLU A 328 -7.05 -3.06 7.76
C GLU A 328 -7.99 -4.22 7.46
N ALA A 329 -9.12 -3.90 6.80
CA ALA A 329 -10.18 -4.86 6.51
C ALA A 329 -11.06 -4.41 5.33
N CYS A 330 -11.83 -5.34 4.78
CA CYS A 330 -12.90 -5.09 3.82
C CYS A 330 -14.11 -5.91 4.27
N GLU A 331 -15.18 -5.24 4.67
CA GLU A 331 -16.31 -5.87 5.35
C GLU A 331 -17.60 -5.59 4.57
N LEU A 332 -18.39 -6.65 4.36
CA LEU A 332 -19.73 -6.54 3.81
C LEU A 332 -20.69 -6.15 4.93
N SER A 333 -21.52 -5.13 4.70
CA SER A 333 -22.55 -4.72 5.64
C SER A 333 -23.51 -5.87 5.95
N SER A 334 -24.12 -5.83 7.14
CA SER A 334 -25.07 -6.88 7.57
C SER A 334 -26.28 -7.03 6.65
N ASP A 335 -26.70 -5.94 6.01
CA ASP A 335 -27.76 -5.93 4.99
C ASP A 335 -27.28 -6.41 3.60
N ARG A 336 -25.99 -6.72 3.44
CA ARG A 336 -25.31 -7.18 2.22
C ARG A 336 -25.42 -6.24 1.03
N ARG A 337 -25.63 -4.94 1.29
CA ARG A 337 -25.79 -3.92 0.23
C ARG A 337 -24.55 -3.04 0.05
N LYS A 338 -23.59 -3.10 0.97
CA LYS A 338 -22.46 -2.16 1.00
C LYS A 338 -21.17 -2.84 1.44
N TRP A 339 -20.12 -2.71 0.64
CA TRP A 339 -18.75 -2.99 1.04
C TRP A 339 -18.12 -1.77 1.70
N THR A 340 -17.46 -1.99 2.83
CA THR A 340 -16.68 -0.97 3.55
C THR A 340 -15.23 -1.42 3.64
N LEU A 341 -14.34 -0.72 2.94
CA LEU A 341 -12.91 -0.88 3.11
C LEU A 341 -12.46 0.00 4.28
N ARG A 342 -11.78 -0.56 5.28
CA ARG A 342 -11.35 0.16 6.48
C ARG A 342 -9.84 0.37 6.46
N LEU A 343 -9.42 1.59 6.71
CA LEU A 343 -8.02 1.95 6.88
C LEU A 343 -7.61 1.89 8.35
N ASP A 344 -6.40 1.40 8.60
CA ASP A 344 -5.80 1.35 9.93
C ASP A 344 -5.52 2.79 10.43
N SER A 345 -6.15 3.14 11.54
CA SER A 345 -6.10 4.47 12.15
C SER A 345 -4.71 4.89 12.61
N GLU A 346 -3.82 3.95 12.97
CA GLU A 346 -2.46 4.29 13.41
C GLU A 346 -1.56 4.66 12.24
N SER A 347 -1.80 4.02 11.09
CA SER A 347 -1.06 4.29 9.85
C SER A 347 -1.65 5.43 9.03
N ALA A 348 -2.92 5.77 9.23
CA ALA A 348 -3.60 6.78 8.44
C ALA A 348 -3.01 8.18 8.68
N PHE A 349 -2.84 8.96 7.60
CA PHE A 349 -2.36 10.33 7.68
C PHE A 349 -2.85 11.17 6.49
N LEU A 350 -2.83 12.50 6.66
CA LEU A 350 -3.08 13.46 5.58
C LEU A 350 -1.78 13.70 4.82
N TRP A 351 -1.82 13.64 3.49
CA TRP A 351 -0.67 13.96 2.66
C TRP A 351 -0.28 15.44 2.80
N SER A 352 1.02 15.76 2.72
CA SER A 352 1.51 17.14 2.90
C SER A 352 2.42 17.63 1.78
N SER A 353 3.33 16.80 1.26
CA SER A 353 4.31 17.23 0.25
C SER A 353 3.71 17.14 -1.16
N PRO A 354 3.64 18.26 -1.91
CA PRO A 354 3.29 18.26 -3.32
C PRO A 354 4.26 17.44 -4.17
N GLU A 355 5.55 17.50 -3.86
CA GLU A 355 6.61 16.81 -4.60
C GLU A 355 6.46 15.29 -4.46
N ASN A 356 6.23 14.80 -3.25
CA ASN A 356 6.01 13.38 -3.01
C ASN A 356 4.70 12.89 -3.62
N TYR A 357 3.66 13.74 -3.63
CA TYR A 357 2.38 13.39 -4.27
C TYR A 357 2.56 13.22 -5.78
N LEU A 358 3.26 14.16 -6.42
CA LEU A 358 3.57 14.11 -7.85
C LEU A 358 4.43 12.90 -8.22
N ALA A 359 5.37 12.52 -7.35
CA ALA A 359 6.23 11.36 -7.55
C ALA A 359 5.45 10.02 -7.56
N LEU A 360 4.21 9.98 -7.08
CA LEU A 360 3.33 8.80 -7.24
C LEU A 360 2.83 8.62 -8.68
N GLY A 361 3.09 9.58 -9.57
CA GLY A 361 2.64 9.53 -10.96
C GLY A 361 1.19 9.95 -11.17
N PHE A 362 0.56 10.57 -10.16
CA PHE A 362 -0.71 11.29 -10.35
C PHE A 362 -0.45 12.51 -11.23
N SER A 363 -0.71 12.40 -12.53
CA SER A 363 -0.60 13.51 -13.47
C SER A 363 -1.84 14.40 -13.39
N PHE A 364 -1.63 15.71 -13.45
CA PHE A 364 -2.71 16.67 -13.61
C PHE A 364 -3.10 16.75 -15.09
N ASP A 365 -4.39 16.62 -15.38
CA ASP A 365 -4.90 16.76 -16.76
C ASP A 365 -4.84 18.22 -17.24
N ASP A 366 -4.83 19.18 -16.31
CA ASP A 366 -4.68 20.62 -16.54
C ASP A 366 -4.05 21.38 -15.35
N GLU A 367 -3.63 22.63 -15.58
CA GLU A 367 -3.02 23.52 -14.57
C GLU A 367 -3.99 23.88 -13.43
N GLU A 368 -5.30 23.92 -13.71
CA GLU A 368 -6.32 24.23 -12.70
C GLU A 368 -6.39 23.12 -11.64
N THR A 369 -6.29 21.86 -12.08
CA THR A 369 -6.23 20.68 -11.20
C THR A 369 -4.96 20.67 -10.35
N GLU A 370 -3.81 21.04 -10.92
CA GLU A 370 -2.56 21.16 -10.17
C GLU A 370 -2.68 22.17 -9.02
N GLN A 371 -3.22 23.36 -9.31
CA GLN A 371 -3.38 24.40 -8.30
C GLN A 371 -4.34 23.96 -7.19
N GLN A 372 -5.45 23.30 -7.55
CA GLN A 372 -6.39 22.76 -6.57
C GLN A 372 -5.73 21.74 -5.64
N VAL A 373 -4.89 20.84 -6.17
CA VAL A 373 -4.16 19.86 -5.36
C VAL A 373 -3.15 20.54 -4.44
N ARG A 374 -2.40 21.53 -4.93
CA ARG A 374 -1.48 22.33 -4.10
C ARG A 374 -2.21 23.05 -2.97
N ASP A 375 -3.40 23.59 -3.24
CA ASP A 375 -4.24 24.25 -2.22
C ASP A 375 -4.75 23.26 -1.16
N VAL A 376 -5.12 22.04 -1.58
CA VAL A 376 -5.50 20.95 -0.67
C VAL A 376 -4.32 20.59 0.24
N LEU A 377 -3.15 20.34 -0.34
CA LEU A 377 -1.94 19.96 0.40
C LEU A 377 -1.48 21.07 1.37
N THR A 378 -1.44 22.32 0.91
CA THR A 378 -1.10 23.48 1.76
C THR A 378 -2.03 23.59 2.97
N ARG A 379 -3.34 23.41 2.75
CA ARG A 379 -4.33 23.40 3.84
C ARG A 379 -4.08 22.24 4.81
N GLN A 380 -3.73 21.06 4.32
CA GLN A 380 -3.45 19.90 5.16
C GLN A 380 -2.17 20.08 5.99
N THR A 381 -1.11 20.60 5.38
CA THR A 381 0.15 20.96 6.04
C THR A 381 -0.09 21.92 7.23
N ARG A 382 -0.94 22.94 7.03
CA ARG A 382 -1.38 23.86 8.10
C ARG A 382 -2.11 23.15 9.23
N LEU A 383 -3.06 22.26 8.91
CA LEU A 383 -3.85 21.54 9.91
C LEU A 383 -3.01 20.59 10.78
N MET A 384 -1.94 20.03 10.19
CA MET A 384 -0.94 19.21 10.88
C MET A 384 0.09 20.05 11.64
N GLY A 385 0.10 21.37 11.40
CA GLY A 385 1.02 22.33 12.00
C GLY A 385 2.46 22.15 11.53
N LEU A 386 2.65 21.67 10.30
CA LEU A 386 3.97 21.45 9.68
C LEU A 386 4.56 22.73 9.06
N GLU A 387 3.87 23.87 9.18
CA GLU A 387 4.46 25.16 8.79
C GLU A 387 5.59 25.54 9.77
N PRO A 388 6.71 26.08 9.25
CA PRO A 388 7.83 26.55 10.07
C PRO A 388 7.49 27.77 10.95
#